data_AF-A0A0Q8LU93-F1
#
_entry.id   AF-A0A0Q8LU93-F1
#
_cell.length_a   1.000
_cell.length_b   1.000
_cell.length_c   1.000
_cell.angle_alpha   90.00
_cell.angle_beta   90.00
_cell.angle_gamma   90.00
#
_symmetry.space_group_name_H-M   'P 1'
#
loop_
_entity.id
_entity.type
_entity.pdbx_description
1 polymer ?
#
loop_
_entity_poly.entity_id
_entity_poly.type
_entity_poly.pdbx_seq_one_letter_code
_entity_poly.pdbx_strand_id
1 'polypeptide(L)'
;MSTQAAPGWYDDGTGRQRWWDGARWTEEFIDLREARTELHTGAAPVSTAVAAAGWYDDQRGRQRWWDGARWTSAVRYSGQEQDFAGVVLDGRWVHFGDLSQHVGGVEASVDSGDRLLRTPAFTRTAVERRLFGASGPISSRTMNRAIDRAGTYLLVAGQTQVWIAAVPAGQDAAARQFAGWVQASSTHYRYG
;
A
#
# COMPACT_ATOMS: atom_id res chain seq x y z
N MET A 1 -31.12 3.25 30.53
CA MET A 1 -29.83 3.61 31.15
C MET A 1 -28.80 3.64 30.04
N SER A 2 -28.32 4.83 29.66
CA SER A 2 -27.31 4.97 28.61
C SER A 2 -25.96 4.62 29.23
N THR A 3 -25.35 3.52 28.84
CA THR A 3 -24.00 3.13 29.25
C THR A 3 -23.03 4.17 28.70
N GLN A 4 -22.51 5.04 29.57
CA GLN A 4 -21.46 5.99 29.19
C GLN A 4 -20.21 5.21 28.77
N ALA A 5 -19.55 5.65 27.70
CA ALA A 5 -18.34 4.98 27.20
C ALA A 5 -17.27 4.94 28.29
N ALA A 6 -16.70 3.75 28.51
CA ALA A 6 -15.60 3.57 29.46
C ALA A 6 -14.36 4.33 28.97
N PRO A 7 -13.46 4.77 29.87
CA PRO A 7 -12.18 5.34 29.45
C PRO A 7 -11.43 4.38 28.52
N GLY A 8 -10.95 4.87 27.39
CA GLY A 8 -10.43 4.02 26.33
C GLY A 8 -9.96 4.75 25.08
N TRP A 9 -9.20 4.04 24.23
CA TRP A 9 -8.89 4.47 22.87
C TRP A 9 -10.04 4.12 21.94
N TYR A 10 -10.52 5.11 21.21
CA TYR A 10 -11.59 4.93 20.24
C TYR A 10 -11.16 5.49 18.89
N ASP A 11 -11.67 4.88 17.82
CA ASP A 11 -11.47 5.37 16.45
C ASP A 11 -12.11 6.76 16.30
N ASP A 12 -11.34 7.71 15.76
CA ASP A 12 -11.80 9.06 15.48
C ASP A 12 -12.32 9.24 14.03
N GLY A 13 -12.29 8.18 13.23
CA GLY A 13 -12.72 8.17 11.83
C GLY A 13 -11.70 8.77 10.86
N THR A 14 -10.55 9.22 11.34
CA THR A 14 -9.47 9.84 10.55
C THR A 14 -8.20 8.99 10.50
N GLY A 15 -8.33 7.69 10.81
CA GLY A 15 -7.18 6.77 10.88
C GLY A 15 -6.31 7.02 12.11
N ARG A 16 -6.89 7.60 13.16
CA ARG A 16 -6.25 7.77 14.46
C ARG A 16 -7.14 7.18 15.52
N GLN A 17 -6.54 6.78 16.64
CA GLN A 17 -7.31 6.59 17.85
C GLN A 17 -7.14 7.80 18.75
N ARG A 18 -8.24 8.25 19.36
CA ARG A 18 -8.25 9.33 20.34
C ARG A 18 -8.65 8.79 21.70
N TRP A 19 -8.01 9.27 22.76
CA TRP A 19 -8.30 8.80 24.11
C TRP A 19 -9.52 9.53 24.68
N TRP A 20 -10.50 8.74 25.13
CA TRP A 20 -11.62 9.16 25.95
C TRP A 20 -11.29 8.90 27.42
N ASP A 21 -11.36 9.92 28.27
CA ASP A 21 -11.02 9.79 29.69
C ASP A 21 -12.19 9.34 30.59
N GLY A 22 -13.36 9.05 29.99
CA GLY A 22 -14.60 8.77 30.71
C GLY A 22 -15.57 9.96 30.73
N ALA A 23 -15.08 11.18 30.52
CA ALA A 23 -15.87 12.41 30.55
C ALA A 23 -15.73 13.27 29.28
N ARG A 24 -14.55 13.26 28.64
CA ARG A 24 -14.24 14.01 27.42
C ARG A 24 -13.17 13.33 26.57
N TRP A 25 -13.12 13.73 25.30
CA TRP A 25 -11.99 13.43 24.42
C TRP A 25 -10.78 14.27 24.84
N THR A 26 -9.63 13.62 25.03
CA THR A 26 -8.36 14.29 25.35
C THR A 26 -7.63 14.73 24.08
N GLU A 27 -6.50 15.43 24.19
CA GLU A 27 -5.64 15.71 23.03
C GLU A 27 -4.71 14.55 22.68
N GLU A 28 -4.74 13.47 23.46
CA GLU A 28 -3.92 12.29 23.19
C GLU A 28 -4.48 11.52 21.99
N PHE A 29 -3.63 11.32 20.98
CA PHE A 29 -3.95 10.50 19.83
C PHE A 29 -2.79 9.59 19.42
N ILE A 30 -3.15 8.43 18.85
CA ILE A 30 -2.24 7.50 18.20
C ILE A 30 -2.48 7.62 16.70
N ASP A 31 -1.45 8.03 15.95
CA ASP A 31 -1.52 8.01 14.49
C ASP A 31 -1.24 6.59 13.97
N LEU A 32 -2.30 5.93 13.51
CA LEU A 32 -2.24 4.56 13.02
C LEU A 32 -1.72 4.47 11.57
N ARG A 33 -1.44 5.60 10.92
CA ARG A 33 -1.04 5.66 9.50
C ARG A 33 0.48 5.57 9.32
N GLU A 34 1.23 5.86 10.38
CA GLU A 34 2.68 5.80 10.38
C GLU A 34 3.19 4.44 10.85
N ALA A 35 4.17 3.89 10.11
CA ALA A 35 4.81 2.63 10.46
C ALA A 35 5.63 2.70 11.76
N ARG A 36 5.98 3.92 12.19
CA ARG A 36 6.67 4.22 13.44
C ARG A 36 5.67 4.95 14.33
N THR A 37 4.92 4.22 15.14
CA THR A 37 3.83 4.79 15.94
C THR A 37 4.38 5.72 17.02
N GLU A 38 3.94 6.97 17.02
CA GLU A 38 4.28 7.98 18.04
C GLU A 38 2.99 8.42 18.76
N LEU A 39 2.96 8.26 20.08
CA LEU A 39 1.91 8.80 20.93
C LEU A 39 2.08 10.32 21.02
N HIS A 40 1.10 11.07 20.53
CA HIS A 40 1.12 12.52 20.61
C HIS A 40 0.36 12.95 21.87
N THR A 41 1.07 13.39 22.91
CA THR A 41 0.49 13.92 24.15
C THR A 41 0.64 15.44 24.22
N GLY A 42 -0.46 16.18 24.21
CA GLY A 42 -0.49 17.55 24.74
C GLY A 42 -0.25 17.52 26.25
N ALA A 43 0.56 18.44 26.79
CA ALA A 43 1.09 18.42 28.16
C ALA A 43 0.01 18.19 29.25
N ALA A 44 -0.20 16.93 29.62
CA ALA A 44 -1.05 16.43 30.70
C ALA A 44 -0.59 14.99 31.05
N PRO A 45 -0.86 14.45 32.25
CA PRO A 45 -0.23 13.22 32.71
C PRO A 45 -0.63 12.01 31.86
N VAL A 46 0.40 11.36 31.32
CA VAL A 46 0.40 10.17 30.46
C VAL A 46 -0.47 9.04 31.02
N SER A 47 -1.51 8.65 30.28
CA SER A 47 -2.26 7.42 30.51
C SER A 47 -1.67 6.27 29.68
N THR A 48 -1.41 5.12 30.31
CA THR A 48 -0.59 4.01 29.77
C THR A 48 -1.39 2.91 29.04
N ALA A 49 -2.65 3.14 28.67
CA ALA A 49 -3.33 2.21 27.78
C ALA A 49 -2.77 2.42 26.37
N VAL A 50 -2.35 1.36 25.69
CA VAL A 50 -1.91 1.41 24.28
C VAL A 50 -3.11 0.97 23.43
N ALA A 51 -3.22 1.43 22.18
CA ALA A 51 -4.27 1.01 21.24
C ALA A 51 -4.51 -0.52 21.31
N ALA A 52 -5.77 -0.96 21.31
CA ALA A 52 -6.10 -2.38 21.42
C ALA A 52 -5.64 -3.16 20.18
N ALA A 53 -5.19 -4.40 20.33
CA ALA A 53 -4.83 -5.23 19.18
C ALA A 53 -6.03 -5.41 18.23
N GLY A 54 -5.82 -5.24 16.92
CA GLY A 54 -6.93 -5.24 15.97
C GLY A 54 -6.54 -4.91 14.52
N TRP A 55 -7.52 -5.03 13.62
CA TRP A 55 -7.42 -4.57 12.23
C TRP A 55 -7.83 -3.10 12.14
N TYR A 56 -6.98 -2.30 11.51
CA TYR A 56 -7.18 -0.87 11.37
C TYR A 56 -6.93 -0.44 9.93
N ASP A 57 -7.73 0.52 9.45
CA ASP A 57 -7.56 1.13 8.14
C ASP A 57 -6.29 2.00 8.13
N ASP A 58 -5.41 1.78 7.14
CA ASP A 58 -4.20 2.59 6.96
C ASP A 58 -4.40 3.80 6.02
N GLN A 59 -5.64 4.06 5.64
CA GLN A 59 -6.12 5.07 4.68
C GLN A 59 -5.62 4.90 3.25
N ARG A 60 -4.99 3.77 2.94
CA ARG A 60 -4.54 3.44 1.59
C ARG A 60 -5.39 2.34 0.97
N GLY A 61 -6.60 2.10 1.48
CA GLY A 61 -7.47 1.04 0.98
C GLY A 61 -7.11 -0.35 1.50
N ARG A 62 -6.26 -0.45 2.53
CA ARG A 62 -5.93 -1.73 3.18
C ARG A 62 -6.07 -1.60 4.68
N GLN A 63 -6.34 -2.72 5.33
CA GLN A 63 -6.30 -2.83 6.77
C GLN A 63 -5.02 -3.54 7.19
N ARG A 64 -4.34 -3.00 8.21
CA ARG A 64 -3.15 -3.59 8.82
C ARG A 64 -3.48 -4.07 10.22
N TRP A 65 -2.80 -5.12 10.67
CA TRP A 65 -2.98 -5.63 12.02
C TRP A 65 -2.02 -4.95 13.01
N TRP A 66 -2.59 -4.34 14.04
CA TRP A 66 -1.91 -3.83 15.22
C TRP A 66 -1.90 -4.90 16.31
N ASP A 67 -0.75 -5.21 16.89
CA ASP A 67 -0.63 -6.25 17.94
C ASP A 67 -0.83 -5.74 19.37
N GLY A 68 -1.16 -4.45 19.53
CA GLY A 68 -1.22 -3.78 20.83
C GLY A 68 -0.01 -2.89 21.11
N ALA A 69 1.09 -3.04 20.37
CA ALA A 69 2.30 -2.26 20.54
C ALA A 69 2.93 -1.77 19.23
N ARG A 70 2.73 -2.50 18.12
CA ARG A 70 3.26 -2.16 16.79
C ARG A 70 2.40 -2.72 15.67
N TRP A 71 2.57 -2.16 14.48
CA TRP A 71 2.10 -2.77 13.25
C TRP A 71 2.85 -4.05 12.96
N THR A 72 2.10 -5.10 12.62
CA THR A 72 2.66 -6.34 12.07
C THR A 72 2.73 -6.29 10.55
N SER A 73 3.25 -7.36 9.94
CA SER A 73 3.22 -7.57 8.49
C SER A 73 1.87 -8.09 7.97
N ALA A 74 0.90 -8.36 8.84
CA ALA A 74 -0.40 -8.85 8.42
C ALA A 74 -1.23 -7.69 7.82
N VAL A 75 -1.70 -7.91 6.59
CA VAL A 75 -2.46 -6.95 5.78
C VAL A 75 -3.69 -7.69 5.21
N ARG A 76 -4.83 -7.00 5.11
CA ARG A 76 -6.00 -7.46 4.37
C ARG A 76 -6.63 -6.33 3.55
N TYR A 77 -7.24 -6.69 2.43
CA TYR A 77 -7.88 -5.77 1.47
C TYR A 77 -9.41 -5.88 1.55
N SER A 78 -10.14 -4.87 1.06
CA SER A 78 -11.58 -4.65 1.33
C SER A 78 -12.55 -5.62 0.62
N GLY A 79 -12.05 -6.62 -0.11
CA GLY A 79 -12.83 -7.78 -0.58
C GLY A 79 -13.30 -7.75 -2.04
N GLN A 80 -12.94 -6.74 -2.83
CA GLN A 80 -13.04 -6.74 -4.31
C GLN A 80 -11.64 -6.95 -4.91
N GLU A 81 -10.92 -7.94 -4.38
CA GLU A 81 -9.52 -8.15 -4.64
C GLU A 81 -9.30 -8.75 -6.03
N GLN A 82 -8.61 -8.01 -6.89
CA GLN A 82 -7.95 -8.63 -8.03
C GLN A 82 -6.45 -8.65 -7.74
N ASP A 83 -5.88 -9.85 -7.63
CA ASP A 83 -4.44 -10.09 -7.47
C ASP A 83 -3.84 -10.62 -8.77
N PHE A 84 -2.62 -10.17 -9.06
CA PHE A 84 -1.73 -10.85 -9.98
C PHE A 84 -0.27 -10.60 -9.61
N ALA A 85 0.48 -11.69 -9.39
CA ALA A 85 1.91 -11.65 -9.11
C ALA A 85 2.30 -10.73 -7.91
N GLY A 86 1.43 -10.67 -6.90
CA GLY A 86 1.60 -9.83 -5.70
C GLY A 86 1.22 -8.36 -5.90
N VAL A 87 0.73 -7.99 -7.09
CA VAL A 87 0.07 -6.71 -7.33
C VAL A 87 -1.40 -6.87 -7.04
N VAL A 88 -1.91 -6.09 -6.10
CA VAL A 88 -3.31 -6.14 -5.68
C VAL A 88 -4.00 -4.85 -6.06
N LEU A 89 -5.12 -4.96 -6.77
CA LEU A 89 -6.01 -3.84 -7.07
C LEU A 89 -7.21 -3.89 -6.11
N ASP A 90 -7.43 -2.81 -5.36
CA ASP A 90 -8.54 -2.67 -4.41
C ASP A 90 -9.18 -1.28 -4.55
N GLY A 91 -10.27 -1.22 -5.32
CA GLY A 91 -11.00 0.02 -5.60
C GLY A 91 -10.09 1.13 -6.14
N ARG A 92 -9.87 2.18 -5.32
CA ARG A 92 -9.07 3.37 -5.65
C ARG A 92 -7.56 3.18 -5.54
N TRP A 93 -7.11 2.03 -5.05
CA TRP A 93 -5.71 1.79 -4.76
C TRP A 93 -5.18 0.57 -5.49
N VAL A 94 -3.92 0.64 -5.89
CA VAL A 94 -3.14 -0.51 -6.31
C VAL A 94 -1.97 -0.67 -5.34
N HIS A 95 -1.62 -1.91 -5.02
CA HIS A 95 -0.66 -2.28 -4.00
C HIS A 95 0.39 -3.23 -4.57
N PHE A 96 1.58 -3.19 -3.99
CA PHE A 96 2.63 -4.15 -4.26
C PHE A 96 3.49 -4.35 -3.01
N GLY A 97 3.22 -5.44 -2.29
CA GLY A 97 3.69 -5.61 -0.91
C GLY A 97 3.25 -4.44 -0.02
N ASP A 98 4.22 -3.80 0.65
CA ASP A 98 3.97 -2.65 1.52
C ASP A 98 3.74 -1.33 0.75
N LEU A 99 4.02 -1.31 -0.56
CA LEU A 99 3.82 -0.13 -1.40
C LEU A 99 2.36 0.02 -1.80
N SER A 100 1.92 1.26 -1.97
CA SER A 100 0.56 1.57 -2.40
C SER A 100 0.56 2.90 -3.16
N GLN A 101 -0.25 2.98 -4.21
CA GLN A 101 -0.48 4.23 -4.94
C GLN A 101 -1.92 4.29 -5.42
N HIS A 102 -2.43 5.51 -5.57
CA HIS A 102 -3.77 5.74 -6.09
C HIS A 102 -3.83 5.23 -7.53
N VAL A 103 -4.89 4.51 -7.89
CA VAL A 103 -5.03 3.88 -9.21
C VAL A 103 -5.27 4.94 -10.30
N GLY A 104 -5.90 6.06 -9.96
CA GLY A 104 -6.14 7.15 -10.91
C GLY A 104 -4.83 7.72 -11.45
N GLY A 105 -4.58 7.54 -12.75
CA GLY A 105 -3.32 7.97 -13.38
C GLY A 105 -2.27 6.88 -13.53
N VAL A 106 -2.51 5.67 -13.02
CA VAL A 106 -1.63 4.51 -13.21
C VAL A 106 -1.80 3.94 -14.63
N GLU A 107 -0.69 3.50 -15.22
CA GLU A 107 -0.66 2.73 -16.46
C GLU A 107 -0.13 1.33 -16.17
N ALA A 108 -0.68 0.32 -16.84
CA ALA A 108 -0.20 -1.06 -16.71
C ALA A 108 0.09 -1.68 -18.08
N SER A 109 1.20 -2.40 -18.19
CA SER A 109 1.59 -3.12 -19.41
C SER A 109 2.23 -4.46 -19.08
N VAL A 110 2.32 -5.34 -20.08
CA VAL A 110 3.06 -6.60 -19.98
C VAL A 110 4.12 -6.59 -21.06
N ASP A 111 5.38 -6.68 -20.66
CA ASP A 111 6.54 -6.56 -21.56
C ASP A 111 7.62 -7.58 -21.19
N SER A 112 8.49 -7.92 -22.15
CA SER A 112 9.66 -8.76 -21.88
C SER A 112 10.77 -7.98 -21.19
N GLY A 113 11.59 -8.67 -20.40
CA GLY A 113 12.74 -8.06 -19.73
C GLY A 113 13.73 -7.40 -20.70
N ASP A 114 14.00 -8.01 -21.86
CA ASP A 114 14.85 -7.40 -22.89
C ASP A 114 14.28 -6.07 -23.41
N ARG A 115 12.97 -6.01 -23.67
CA ARG A 115 12.29 -4.79 -24.13
C ARG A 115 12.33 -3.70 -23.05
N LEU A 116 12.06 -4.06 -21.80
CA LEU A 116 12.12 -3.12 -20.67
C LEU A 116 13.54 -2.54 -20.50
N LEU A 117 14.57 -3.39 -20.49
CA LEU A 117 15.97 -2.96 -20.32
C LEU A 117 16.47 -2.10 -21.49
N ARG A 118 15.90 -2.23 -22.69
CA ARG A 118 16.20 -1.36 -23.84
C ARG A 118 15.45 -0.04 -23.85
N THR A 119 14.41 0.11 -23.02
CA THR A 119 13.56 1.31 -23.00
C THR A 119 14.18 2.39 -22.09
N PRO A 120 14.64 3.53 -22.62
CA PRO A 120 15.32 4.55 -21.81
C PRO A 120 14.44 5.16 -20.72
N ALA A 121 13.13 5.30 -20.99
CA ALA A 121 12.17 5.79 -20.01
C ALA A 121 12.07 4.85 -18.80
N PHE A 122 12.05 3.53 -19.05
CA PHE A 122 12.03 2.53 -17.99
C PHE A 122 13.33 2.54 -17.18
N THR A 123 14.50 2.51 -17.84
CA THR A 123 15.79 2.46 -17.13
C THR A 123 16.04 3.71 -16.28
N ARG A 124 15.54 4.87 -16.71
CA ARG A 124 15.56 6.12 -15.94
C ARG A 124 14.85 6.00 -14.58
N THR A 125 13.77 5.23 -14.48
CA THR A 125 13.02 5.08 -13.22
C THR A 125 13.88 4.50 -12.09
N ALA A 126 14.83 3.63 -12.40
CA ALA A 126 15.77 3.09 -11.40
C ALA A 126 16.88 4.09 -11.02
N VAL A 127 17.26 4.98 -11.93
CA VAL A 127 18.17 6.10 -11.64
C VAL A 127 17.48 7.10 -10.70
N GLU A 128 16.20 7.38 -10.96
CA GLU A 128 15.33 8.22 -10.13
C GLU A 128 14.91 7.55 -8.81
N ARG A 129 15.29 6.28 -8.60
CA ARG A 129 14.94 5.47 -7.40
C ARG A 129 13.44 5.29 -7.22
N ARG A 130 12.72 5.20 -8.35
CA ARG A 130 11.26 5.00 -8.43
C ARG A 130 10.88 3.58 -8.86
N LEU A 131 11.84 2.74 -9.23
CA LEU A 131 11.59 1.35 -9.65
C LEU A 131 11.61 0.39 -8.46
N PHE A 132 10.59 -0.46 -8.35
CA PHE A 132 10.46 -1.47 -7.29
C PHE A 132 10.10 -2.83 -7.90
N GLY A 133 10.68 -3.90 -7.35
CA GLY A 133 10.29 -5.28 -7.60
C GLY A 133 9.82 -5.96 -6.32
N ALA A 134 9.48 -7.25 -6.38
CA ALA A 134 8.98 -7.99 -5.22
C ALA A 134 9.98 -8.01 -4.05
N SER A 135 11.28 -7.90 -4.32
CA SER A 135 12.33 -7.82 -3.31
C SER A 135 12.66 -6.39 -2.85
N GLY A 136 11.85 -5.40 -3.24
CA GLY A 136 12.04 -3.99 -2.89
C GLY A 136 12.66 -3.14 -4.01
N PRO A 137 13.30 -2.00 -3.67
CA PRO A 137 13.79 -1.04 -4.66
C PRO A 137 14.83 -1.64 -5.62
N ILE A 138 14.68 -1.36 -6.91
CA ILE A 138 15.63 -1.75 -7.96
C ILE A 138 16.39 -0.50 -8.39
N SER A 139 17.69 -0.48 -8.10
CA SER A 139 18.60 0.57 -8.55
C SER A 139 19.19 0.28 -9.92
N SER A 140 19.79 1.28 -10.57
CA SER A 140 20.56 1.09 -11.80
C SER A 140 21.66 0.01 -11.67
N ARG A 141 22.27 -0.12 -10.48
CA ARG A 141 23.31 -1.13 -10.19
C ARG A 141 22.77 -2.55 -10.10
N THR A 142 21.52 -2.73 -9.65
CA THR A 142 20.92 -4.04 -9.40
C THR A 142 19.98 -4.49 -10.53
N MET A 143 19.63 -3.58 -11.45
CA MET A 143 18.63 -3.80 -12.50
C MET A 143 18.89 -5.04 -13.35
N ASN A 144 20.08 -5.19 -13.94
CA ASN A 144 20.40 -6.33 -14.81
C ASN A 144 20.40 -7.68 -14.08
N ARG A 145 20.46 -7.67 -12.75
CA ARG A 145 20.33 -8.88 -11.93
C ARG A 145 18.87 -9.16 -11.57
N ALA A 146 18.09 -8.09 -11.33
CA ALA A 146 16.70 -8.19 -10.91
C ALA A 146 15.74 -8.54 -12.08
N ILE A 147 16.14 -8.26 -13.32
CA ILE A 147 15.32 -8.43 -14.52
C ILE A 147 15.99 -9.43 -15.46
N ASP A 148 15.41 -10.62 -15.58
CA ASP A 148 15.80 -11.60 -16.59
C ASP A 148 15.31 -11.12 -17.97
N ARG A 149 16.21 -11.07 -18.95
CA ARG A 149 15.90 -10.64 -20.32
C ARG A 149 14.88 -11.54 -21.00
N ALA A 150 14.87 -12.83 -20.69
CA ALA A 150 13.94 -13.80 -21.25
C ALA A 150 12.58 -13.80 -20.53
N GLY A 151 12.50 -13.20 -19.35
CA GLY A 151 11.28 -13.17 -18.54
C GLY A 151 10.24 -12.20 -19.09
N THR A 152 8.97 -12.50 -18.81
CA THR A 152 7.84 -11.58 -18.99
C THR A 152 7.53 -10.89 -17.66
N TYR A 153 7.23 -9.60 -17.71
CA TYR A 153 6.95 -8.77 -16.54
C TYR A 153 5.65 -7.99 -16.71
N LEU A 154 4.86 -7.94 -15.64
CA LEU A 154 3.81 -6.95 -15.46
C LEU A 154 4.46 -5.67 -14.95
N LEU A 155 4.27 -4.57 -15.67
CA LEU A 155 4.68 -3.23 -15.30
C LEU A 155 3.47 -2.45 -14.81
N VAL A 156 3.58 -1.78 -13.66
CA VAL A 156 2.57 -0.85 -13.14
C VAL A 156 3.24 0.49 -12.86
N ALA A 157 2.97 1.50 -13.68
CA ALA A 157 3.61 2.80 -13.64
C ALA A 157 2.65 3.88 -13.12
N GLY A 158 2.96 4.44 -11.95
CA GLY A 158 2.29 5.62 -11.41
C GLY A 158 3.19 6.86 -11.40
N GLN A 159 2.67 7.96 -10.87
CA GLN A 159 3.35 9.26 -10.89
C GLN A 159 4.65 9.30 -10.07
N THR A 160 4.72 8.53 -8.99
CA THR A 160 5.86 8.54 -8.06
C THR A 160 6.61 7.21 -8.06
N GLN A 161 5.98 6.11 -8.43
CA GLN A 161 6.57 4.78 -8.36
C GLN A 161 6.24 3.96 -9.62
N VAL A 162 7.15 3.07 -9.98
CA VAL A 162 6.99 2.09 -11.04
C VAL A 162 7.32 0.72 -10.47
N TRP A 163 6.43 -0.23 -10.67
CA TRP A 163 6.55 -1.57 -10.12
C TRP A 163 6.70 -2.59 -11.24
N ILE A 164 7.55 -3.58 -11.01
CA ILE A 164 7.66 -4.75 -11.87
C ILE A 164 7.39 -6.03 -11.08
N ALA A 165 6.53 -6.87 -11.62
CA ALA A 165 6.25 -8.20 -11.10
C ALA A 165 6.53 -9.24 -12.19
N ALA A 166 7.30 -10.28 -11.86
CA ALA A 166 7.56 -11.36 -12.80
C ALA A 166 6.27 -12.12 -13.09
N VAL A 167 5.95 -12.30 -14.37
CA VAL A 167 4.78 -13.08 -14.81
C VAL A 167 5.13 -14.56 -14.70
N PRO A 168 4.36 -15.38 -13.97
CA PRO A 168 4.58 -16.81 -13.94
C PRO A 168 4.46 -17.43 -15.35
N ALA A 169 5.30 -18.42 -15.64
CA ALA A 169 5.31 -19.07 -16.95
C ALA A 169 3.90 -19.57 -17.35
N GLY A 170 3.48 -19.27 -18.57
CA GLY A 170 2.17 -19.65 -19.10
C GLY A 170 1.01 -18.75 -18.67
N GLN A 171 1.26 -17.69 -17.90
CA GLN A 171 0.22 -16.75 -17.44
C GLN A 171 0.19 -15.42 -18.20
N ASP A 172 0.78 -15.34 -19.39
CA ASP A 172 0.84 -14.11 -20.19
C ASP A 172 -0.56 -13.53 -20.49
N ALA A 173 -1.55 -14.40 -20.75
CA ALA A 173 -2.93 -13.98 -20.99
C ALA A 173 -3.58 -13.38 -19.72
N ALA A 174 -3.38 -14.02 -18.57
CA ALA A 174 -3.88 -13.54 -17.29
C ALA A 174 -3.21 -12.20 -16.89
N ALA A 175 -1.90 -12.07 -17.12
CA ALA A 175 -1.18 -10.82 -16.89
C ALA A 175 -1.74 -9.67 -17.74
N ARG A 176 -2.04 -9.91 -19.02
CA ARG A 176 -2.63 -8.90 -19.92
C ARG A 176 -4.05 -8.53 -19.52
N GLN A 177 -4.85 -9.52 -19.11
CA GLN A 177 -6.18 -9.28 -18.58
C GLN A 177 -6.11 -8.41 -17.31
N PHE A 178 -5.20 -8.72 -16.40
CA PHE A 178 -4.96 -7.93 -15.20
C PHE A 178 -4.53 -6.50 -15.52
N ALA A 179 -3.58 -6.31 -16.44
CA ALA A 179 -3.19 -4.98 -16.90
C ALA A 179 -4.37 -4.19 -17.49
N GLY A 180 -5.25 -4.87 -18.24
CA GLY A 180 -6.50 -4.30 -18.75
C GLY A 180 -7.46 -3.85 -17.64
N TRP A 181 -7.58 -4.62 -16.56
CA TRP A 181 -8.38 -4.22 -15.40
C TRP A 181 -7.79 -3.02 -14.66
N VAL A 182 -6.47 -2.98 -14.44
CA VAL A 182 -5.80 -1.81 -13.85
C VAL A 182 -6.03 -0.57 -14.70
N GLN A 183 -5.95 -0.69 -16.03
CA GLN A 183 -6.21 0.41 -16.96
C GLN A 183 -7.65 0.90 -16.88
N ALA A 184 -8.63 -0.01 -16.86
CA ALA A 184 -10.05 0.34 -16.74
C ALA A 184 -10.33 1.08 -15.42
N SER A 185 -9.79 0.60 -14.30
CA SER A 185 -9.91 1.23 -12.99
C SER A 185 -9.21 2.59 -12.95
N SER A 186 -8.01 2.72 -13.52
CA SER A 186 -7.29 3.99 -13.63
C SER A 186 -8.10 5.03 -14.38
N THR A 187 -8.73 4.65 -15.50
CA THR A 187 -9.63 5.54 -16.25
C THR A 187 -10.86 5.93 -15.43
N HIS A 188 -11.50 4.97 -14.74
CA HIS A 188 -12.67 5.24 -13.92
C HIS A 188 -12.38 6.28 -12.82
N TYR A 189 -11.27 6.12 -12.10
CA TYR A 189 -10.90 7.01 -10.99
C TYR A 189 -10.07 8.24 -11.40
N ARG A 190 -9.75 8.41 -12.68
CA ARG A 190 -9.14 9.65 -13.18
C ARG A 190 -10.17 10.78 -13.30
N TYR A 191 -11.46 10.45 -13.40
CA TYR A 191 -12.54 11.41 -13.69
C TYR A 191 -13.68 11.44 -12.64
N GLY A 192 -13.57 10.67 -11.55
CA GLY A 192 -14.59 10.58 -10.50
C GLY A 192 -14.02 10.77 -9.11
#